data_AF-A0A261CFN3-F1
#
_entry.id   AF-A0A261CFN3-F1
#
_cell.length_a   1.000
_cell.length_b   1.000
_cell.length_c   1.000
_cell.angle_alpha   90.00
_cell.angle_beta   90.00
_cell.angle_gamma   90.00
#
_symmetry.space_group_name_H-M   'P 1'
#
loop_
_entity.id
_entity.type
_entity.pdbx_description
1 polymer ?
#
loop_
_entity_poly.entity_id
_entity_poly.type
_entity_poly.pdbx_seq_one_letter_code
_entity_poly.pdbx_strand_id
1 'polypeptide(L)'
;MHFSESKSFRCFFKLLNISITILVITFFSINFILTRGDVIQETYTSNTPNLTRLDGVLPNMTYDDADRLNVYWQQTDLNGLIEPGCINRTNGKVWCDFELQEKGKDFKIAIFGNSLTFNHHKMFLQECRHRSYNVTMYSECGCEPLAALPDEDHCKRHLLDFVDFLKSAKPDYAFMFTRFFATGSPFENNNTDLETDSTYKEMMNQIEQFTPYIKKKLYILDAFPRTNS
;
A
#
# COMPACT_ATOMS: atom_id res chain seq x y z
N MET A 1 50.17 13.69 1.21
CA MET A 1 49.03 14.57 0.90
C MET A 1 48.33 14.83 2.23
N HIS A 2 48.70 15.91 2.92
CA HIS A 2 48.16 16.28 4.22
C HIS A 2 46.76 16.88 4.00
N PHE A 3 45.72 16.19 4.46
CA PHE A 3 44.38 16.79 4.53
C PHE A 3 44.42 17.92 5.55
N SER A 4 44.27 19.15 5.04
CA SER A 4 43.98 20.34 5.81
C SER A 4 42.62 20.14 6.47
N GLU A 5 42.61 19.73 7.74
CA GLU A 5 41.45 19.90 8.61
C GLU A 5 41.15 21.40 8.69
N SER A 6 40.18 21.79 7.88
CA SER A 6 39.68 23.15 7.74
C SER A 6 39.42 23.77 9.11
N LYS A 7 40.12 24.88 9.36
CA LYS A 7 39.94 25.82 10.48
C LYS A 7 38.48 26.24 10.73
N SER A 8 37.56 25.95 9.79
CA SER A 8 36.13 26.22 9.88
C SER A 8 35.45 25.48 11.04
N PHE A 9 35.78 24.20 11.28
CA PHE A 9 35.15 23.42 12.37
C PHE A 9 35.52 23.95 13.77
N ARG A 10 36.73 24.50 13.92
CA ARG A 10 37.24 25.09 15.18
C ARG A 10 36.59 26.44 15.52
N CYS A 11 36.15 27.21 14.52
CA CYS A 11 35.39 28.44 14.75
C CYS A 11 33.94 28.15 15.18
N PHE A 12 33.34 27.09 14.65
CA PHE A 12 31.97 26.70 14.98
C PHE A 12 31.80 26.39 16.48
N PHE A 13 32.78 25.70 17.08
CA PHE A 13 32.80 25.42 18.53
C PHE A 13 33.17 26.62 19.42
N LYS A 14 33.88 27.62 18.90
CA LYS A 14 34.25 28.84 19.66
C LYS A 14 33.10 29.84 19.82
N LEU A 15 32.07 29.73 18.97
CA LEU A 15 30.87 30.57 18.97
C LEU A 15 29.66 29.90 19.64
N LEU A 16 29.80 28.66 20.12
CA LEU A 16 28.78 27.95 20.86
C LEU A 16 28.65 28.56 22.27
N ASN A 17 27.82 29.59 22.35
CA ASN A 17 27.34 30.12 23.62
C ASN A 17 26.51 29.02 24.29
N ILE A 18 27.00 28.48 25.40
CA ILE A 18 26.38 27.39 26.17
C ILE A 18 24.90 27.68 26.43
N SER A 19 24.54 28.94 26.68
CA SER A 19 23.15 29.37 26.88
C SER A 19 22.30 29.19 25.62
N ILE A 20 22.84 29.47 24.43
CA ILE A 20 22.14 29.24 23.15
C ILE A 20 21.97 27.73 22.91
N THR A 21 23.00 26.93 23.20
CA THR A 21 22.92 25.46 23.07
C THR A 21 21.83 24.87 23.97
N ILE A 22 21.79 25.27 25.24
CA ILE A 22 20.78 24.83 26.20
C ILE A 22 19.39 25.23 25.71
N LEU A 23 19.23 26.46 25.22
CA LEU A 23 17.97 26.98 24.72
C LEU A 23 17.49 26.23 23.48
N VAL A 24 18.39 25.92 22.53
CA VAL A 24 18.08 25.11 21.35
C VAL A 24 17.66 23.69 21.74
N ILE A 25 18.38 23.03 22.65
CA ILE A 25 18.02 21.70 23.14
C ILE A 25 16.66 21.74 23.83
N THR A 26 16.43 22.73 24.70
CA THR A 26 15.18 22.89 25.44
C THR A 26 14.00 23.09 24.49
N PHE A 27 14.12 24.00 23.52
CA PHE A 27 13.08 24.20 22.52
C PHE A 27 12.87 22.96 21.66
N PHE A 28 13.93 22.26 21.26
CA PHE A 28 13.81 21.02 20.50
C PHE A 28 13.08 19.95 21.30
N SER A 29 13.42 19.76 22.58
CA SER A 29 12.74 18.82 23.47
C SER A 29 11.27 19.18 23.69
N ILE A 30 10.94 20.45 23.91
CA ILE A 30 9.55 20.91 24.06
C ILE A 30 8.77 20.64 22.77
N ASN A 31 9.31 21.04 21.61
CA ASN A 31 8.65 20.78 20.33
C ASN A 31 8.49 19.28 20.06
N PHE A 32 9.49 18.46 20.38
CA PHE A 32 9.40 17.01 20.25
C PHE A 32 8.30 16.42 21.13
N ILE A 33 8.20 16.84 22.39
CA ILE A 33 7.16 16.36 23.31
C ILE A 33 5.77 16.82 22.86
N LEU A 34 5.61 18.09 22.46
CA LEU A 34 4.32 18.61 22.00
C LEU A 34 3.86 17.97 20.69
N THR A 35 4.79 17.58 19.81
CA THR A 35 4.44 16.95 18.54
C THR A 35 4.30 15.44 18.65
N ARG A 36 5.09 14.74 19.47
CA ARG A 36 5.10 13.27 19.55
C ARG A 36 4.45 12.71 20.81
N GLY A 37 4.04 13.54 21.76
CA GLY A 37 3.52 13.14 23.06
C GLY A 37 2.36 12.14 22.94
N ASP A 38 1.38 12.44 22.09
CA ASP A 38 0.20 11.59 21.88
C ASP A 38 0.57 10.23 21.28
N VAL A 39 1.51 10.18 20.33
CA VAL A 39 2.01 8.93 19.75
C VAL A 39 2.74 8.08 20.78
N ILE A 40 3.57 8.71 21.62
CA ILE A 40 4.27 8.03 22.70
C ILE A 40 3.25 7.43 23.68
N GLN A 41 2.26 8.23 24.09
CA GLN A 41 1.22 7.79 25.02
C GLN A 41 0.43 6.60 24.47
N GLU A 42 -0.06 6.66 23.22
CA GLU A 42 -0.79 5.56 22.57
C GLU A 42 0.05 4.28 22.45
N THR A 43 1.35 4.41 22.16
CA THR A 43 2.26 3.25 22.09
C THR A 43 2.37 2.54 23.44
N TYR A 44 2.36 3.29 24.55
CA TYR A 44 2.41 2.71 25.90
C TYR A 44 1.06 2.19 26.40
N THR A 45 -0.07 2.77 25.96
CA THR A 45 -1.42 2.34 26.37
C THR A 45 -2.00 1.23 25.51
N SER A 46 -1.43 0.97 24.32
CA SER A 46 -1.79 -0.12 23.42
C SER A 46 -1.41 -1.48 23.98
N ASN A 47 -2.12 -1.92 25.01
CA ASN A 47 -2.29 -3.34 25.28
C ASN A 47 -3.33 -3.85 24.27
N THR A 48 -2.90 -4.23 23.06
CA THR A 48 -3.74 -4.73 21.96
C THR A 48 -4.97 -5.49 22.47
N PRO A 49 -6.13 -4.82 22.63
CA PRO A 49 -7.36 -5.52 22.92
C PRO A 49 -7.77 -6.23 21.63
N ASN A 50 -8.60 -7.26 21.75
CA ASN A 50 -9.38 -7.77 20.63
C ASN A 50 -10.33 -6.66 20.15
N LEU A 51 -9.81 -5.70 19.37
CA LEU A 51 -10.61 -4.64 18.80
C LEU A 51 -11.54 -5.24 17.73
N THR A 52 -12.84 -5.00 17.89
CA THR A 52 -13.86 -5.32 16.89
C THR A 52 -13.84 -4.37 15.69
N ARG A 53 -13.21 -3.19 15.80
CA ARG A 53 -13.00 -2.22 14.71
C ARG A 53 -11.56 -1.74 14.70
N LEU A 54 -10.95 -1.61 13.52
CA LEU A 54 -9.53 -1.26 13.40
C LEU A 54 -9.21 0.24 13.46
N ASP A 55 -10.24 1.06 13.50
CA ASP A 55 -10.15 2.50 13.68
C ASP A 55 -10.14 2.90 15.16
N GLY A 56 -10.02 1.98 16.13
CA GLY A 56 -9.96 2.39 17.54
C GLY A 56 -11.21 3.13 18.05
N VAL A 57 -12.24 3.31 17.21
CA VAL A 57 -13.40 4.12 17.51
C VAL A 57 -14.32 3.32 18.40
N LEU A 58 -14.43 3.76 19.64
CA LEU A 58 -15.34 3.20 20.63
C LEU A 58 -16.68 3.96 20.60
N PRO A 59 -17.81 3.29 20.86
CA PRO A 59 -19.13 3.94 20.88
C PRO A 59 -19.27 5.07 21.91
N ASN A 60 -18.41 5.11 22.94
CA ASN A 60 -18.45 6.05 24.06
C ASN A 60 -17.25 7.02 24.08
N MET A 61 -16.71 7.36 22.91
CA MET A 61 -15.57 8.27 22.77
C MET A 61 -15.94 9.72 23.10
N THR A 62 -15.09 10.42 23.85
CA THR A 62 -15.22 11.87 24.07
C THR A 62 -14.60 12.66 22.90
N TYR A 63 -14.88 13.97 22.81
CA TYR A 63 -14.22 14.82 21.80
C TYR A 63 -12.68 14.84 21.96
N ASP A 64 -12.18 14.81 23.19
CA ASP A 64 -10.73 14.81 23.46
C ASP A 64 -10.09 13.49 23.04
N ASP A 65 -10.79 12.35 23.23
CA ASP A 65 -10.32 11.06 22.73
C ASP A 65 -10.27 11.02 21.19
N ALA A 66 -11.25 11.62 20.52
CA ALA A 66 -11.28 11.71 19.07
C ALA A 66 -10.16 12.62 18.52
N ASP A 67 -9.91 13.76 19.17
CA ASP A 67 -8.81 14.66 18.80
C ASP A 67 -7.45 13.96 18.96
N ARG A 68 -7.24 13.27 20.08
CA ARG A 68 -6.03 12.47 20.33
C ARG A 68 -5.81 11.40 19.26
N LEU A 69 -6.85 10.65 18.87
CA LEU A 69 -6.75 9.63 17.82
C LEU A 69 -6.50 10.20 16.44
N ASN A 70 -7.09 11.36 16.11
CA ASN A 70 -6.81 12.05 14.85
C ASN A 70 -5.34 12.47 14.77
N VAL A 71 -4.77 13.03 15.84
CA VAL A 71 -3.35 13.38 15.91
C VAL A 71 -2.47 12.15 15.78
N TYR A 72 -2.83 11.05 16.47
CA TYR A 72 -2.12 9.78 16.38
C TYR A 72 -2.08 9.27 14.93
N TRP A 73 -3.24 9.14 14.27
CA TRP A 73 -3.30 8.68 12.88
C TRP A 73 -2.59 9.60 11.92
N GLN A 74 -2.72 10.91 12.07
CA GLN A 74 -2.02 11.83 11.20
C GLN A 74 -0.49 11.61 11.19
N GLN A 75 0.06 11.03 12.26
CA GLN A 75 1.48 10.71 12.36
C GLN A 75 1.83 9.26 12.03
N THR A 76 0.90 8.33 12.24
CA THR A 76 1.16 6.89 12.12
C THR A 76 0.46 6.21 10.96
N ASP A 77 -0.46 6.88 10.25
CA ASP A 77 -1.35 6.26 9.26
C ASP A 77 -0.59 5.41 8.25
N LEU A 78 0.48 5.96 7.65
CA LEU A 78 1.32 5.23 6.68
C LEU A 78 1.93 3.94 7.25
N ASN A 79 2.46 3.98 8.48
CA ASN A 79 2.98 2.77 9.14
C ASN A 79 1.84 1.84 9.54
N GLY A 80 0.69 2.42 9.88
CA GLY A 80 -0.56 1.73 10.15
C GLY A 80 -1.10 0.99 8.94
N LEU A 81 -0.75 1.34 7.70
CA LEU A 81 -1.16 0.61 6.50
C LEU A 81 -0.35 -0.68 6.27
N ILE A 82 0.80 -0.85 6.94
CA ILE A 82 1.63 -2.05 6.82
C ILE A 82 0.99 -3.17 7.62
N GLU A 83 0.52 -4.21 6.93
CA GLU A 83 0.01 -5.42 7.59
C GLU A 83 1.18 -6.37 7.91
N PRO A 84 1.37 -6.77 9.18
CA PRO A 84 2.38 -7.76 9.55
C PRO A 84 2.03 -9.16 9.03
N GLY A 85 3.03 -10.05 8.96
CA GLY A 85 2.80 -11.45 8.56
C GLY A 85 2.95 -11.72 7.07
N CYS A 86 3.52 -10.77 6.32
CA CYS A 86 3.90 -10.98 4.93
C CYS A 86 5.03 -12.01 4.80
N ILE A 87 4.77 -13.12 4.11
CA ILE A 87 5.77 -14.15 3.81
C ILE A 87 6.13 -14.05 2.34
N ASN A 88 7.40 -13.80 2.03
CA ASN A 88 7.88 -13.81 0.65
C ASN A 88 7.99 -15.26 0.15
N ARG A 89 7.21 -15.58 -0.89
CA ARG A 89 7.13 -16.92 -1.48
C ARG A 89 8.20 -17.19 -2.55
N THR A 90 8.64 -16.16 -3.27
CA THR A 90 9.44 -16.33 -4.49
C THR A 90 10.64 -15.40 -4.45
N ASN A 91 11.84 -15.99 -4.48
CA ASN A 91 13.07 -15.22 -4.47
C ASN A 91 13.12 -14.23 -5.65
N GLY A 92 13.41 -12.96 -5.36
CA GLY A 92 13.46 -11.90 -6.37
C GLY A 92 12.10 -11.33 -6.81
N LYS A 93 10.97 -11.80 -6.25
CA LYS A 93 9.66 -11.18 -6.46
C LYS A 93 9.17 -10.51 -5.17
N VAL A 94 8.38 -9.45 -5.33
CA VAL A 94 7.75 -8.70 -4.22
C VAL A 94 6.38 -9.26 -3.85
N TRP A 95 6.19 -10.56 -4.06
CA TRP A 95 4.92 -11.24 -3.74
C TRP A 95 4.84 -11.54 -2.26
N CYS A 96 3.64 -11.43 -1.73
CA CYS A 96 3.40 -11.49 -0.30
C CYS A 96 2.26 -12.45 0.03
N ASP A 97 2.54 -13.49 0.81
CA ASP A 97 1.53 -14.44 1.29
C ASP A 97 1.23 -14.17 2.76
N PHE A 98 -0.06 -14.11 3.08
CA PHE A 98 -0.59 -14.02 4.43
C PHE A 98 -1.27 -15.35 4.76
N GLU A 99 -0.57 -16.20 5.51
CA GLU A 99 -1.13 -17.47 6.01
C GLU A 99 -2.03 -17.23 7.22
N LEU A 100 -3.17 -17.92 7.26
CA LEU A 100 -4.17 -17.73 8.30
C LEU A 100 -4.26 -19.00 9.15
N GLN A 101 -3.98 -18.85 10.45
CA GLN A 101 -3.74 -19.97 11.38
C GLN A 101 -4.98 -20.81 11.72
N GLU A 102 -6.16 -20.46 11.21
CA GLU A 102 -7.42 -21.12 11.55
C GLU A 102 -7.71 -22.29 10.59
N LYS A 103 -7.66 -23.51 11.12
CA LYS A 103 -8.05 -24.74 10.41
C LYS A 103 -9.55 -24.71 10.09
N GLY A 104 -9.90 -24.91 8.82
CA GLY A 104 -11.30 -25.03 8.35
C GLY A 104 -11.79 -23.94 7.40
N LYS A 105 -10.89 -23.18 6.75
CA LYS A 105 -11.26 -22.14 5.78
C LYS A 105 -11.17 -22.63 4.34
N ASP A 106 -12.05 -22.10 3.50
CA ASP A 106 -12.42 -22.76 2.24
C ASP A 106 -11.67 -22.27 0.99
N PHE A 107 -11.09 -21.06 1.01
CA PHE A 107 -10.61 -20.41 -0.22
C PHE A 107 -9.19 -19.84 -0.11
N LYS A 108 -8.44 -19.97 -1.22
CA LYS A 108 -7.26 -19.15 -1.51
C LYS A 108 -7.67 -17.91 -2.29
N ILE A 109 -7.29 -16.74 -1.81
CA ILE A 109 -7.63 -15.47 -2.45
C ILE A 109 -6.35 -14.79 -2.95
N ALA A 110 -6.39 -14.25 -4.16
CA ALA A 110 -5.36 -13.34 -4.65
C ALA A 110 -5.90 -11.90 -4.71
N ILE A 111 -5.10 -10.94 -4.28
CA ILE A 111 -5.32 -9.52 -4.53
C ILE A 111 -4.16 -8.97 -5.35
N PHE A 112 -4.46 -8.25 -6.43
CA PHE A 112 -3.40 -7.76 -7.31
C PHE A 112 -3.77 -6.49 -8.05
N GLY A 113 -2.76 -5.73 -8.47
CA GLY A 113 -2.97 -4.49 -9.19
C GLY A 113 -1.87 -3.48 -8.97
N ASN A 114 -2.25 -2.20 -8.92
CA ASN A 114 -1.31 -1.11 -8.74
C ASN A 114 -1.15 -0.72 -7.26
N SER A 115 -0.59 0.46 -6.98
CA SER A 115 -0.45 1.01 -5.62
C SER A 115 -1.76 1.03 -4.81
N LEU A 116 -2.92 0.99 -5.46
CA LEU A 116 -4.20 0.81 -4.80
C LEU A 116 -4.28 -0.52 -4.04
N THR A 117 -3.76 -1.60 -4.61
CA THR A 117 -3.63 -2.89 -3.92
C THR A 117 -2.81 -2.73 -2.65
N PHE A 118 -1.62 -2.14 -2.75
CA PHE A 118 -0.75 -1.91 -1.59
C PHE A 118 -1.41 -1.04 -0.52
N ASN A 119 -2.21 -0.05 -0.89
CA ASN A 119 -2.86 0.83 0.10
C ASN A 119 -4.13 0.21 0.73
N HIS A 120 -4.81 -0.71 0.05
CA HIS A 120 -6.10 -1.27 0.50
C HIS A 120 -6.00 -2.71 1.01
N HIS A 121 -4.88 -3.41 0.84
CA HIS A 121 -4.75 -4.81 1.22
C HIS A 121 -5.02 -5.05 2.71
N LYS A 122 -4.58 -4.13 3.58
CA LYS A 122 -4.79 -4.25 5.02
C LYS A 122 -6.28 -4.27 5.36
N MET A 123 -7.06 -3.33 4.82
CA MET A 123 -8.53 -3.32 4.98
C MET A 123 -9.16 -4.60 4.42
N PHE A 124 -8.72 -5.05 3.23
CA PHE A 124 -9.23 -6.29 2.65
C PHE A 124 -8.97 -7.50 3.54
N LEU A 125 -7.76 -7.62 4.08
CA LEU A 125 -7.40 -8.71 5.00
C LEU A 125 -8.27 -8.67 6.24
N GLN A 126 -8.52 -7.50 6.84
CA GLN A 126 -9.38 -7.40 8.03
C GLN A 126 -10.80 -7.93 7.77
N GLU A 127 -11.41 -7.50 6.67
CA GLU A 127 -12.78 -7.86 6.34
C GLU A 127 -12.90 -9.30 5.82
N CYS A 128 -11.92 -9.78 5.05
CA CYS A 128 -12.06 -11.01 4.28
C CYS A 128 -11.24 -12.20 4.80
N ARG A 129 -10.21 -12.00 5.65
CA ARG A 129 -9.34 -13.10 6.13
C ARG A 129 -10.08 -14.19 6.90
N HIS A 130 -11.24 -13.89 7.47
CA HIS A 130 -12.03 -14.91 8.15
C HIS A 130 -12.60 -15.96 7.19
N ARG A 131 -12.62 -15.69 5.87
CA ARG A 131 -13.12 -16.59 4.82
C ARG A 131 -12.05 -17.35 4.04
N SER A 132 -10.77 -17.01 4.21
CA SER A 132 -9.66 -17.56 3.43
C SER A 132 -8.61 -18.25 4.30
N TYR A 133 -8.02 -19.34 3.83
CA TYR A 133 -6.87 -19.95 4.52
C TYR A 133 -5.54 -19.29 4.13
N ASN A 134 -5.52 -18.62 2.97
CA ASN A 134 -4.37 -17.89 2.46
C ASN A 134 -4.85 -16.72 1.61
N VAL A 135 -4.23 -15.55 1.81
CA VAL A 135 -4.35 -14.41 0.91
C VAL A 135 -2.97 -14.10 0.35
N THR A 136 -2.85 -14.07 -0.97
CA THR A 136 -1.61 -13.70 -1.65
C THR A 136 -1.78 -12.38 -2.38
N MET A 137 -0.74 -11.55 -2.35
CA MET A 137 -0.76 -10.20 -2.86
C MET A 137 0.40 -9.93 -3.82
N TYR A 138 0.09 -9.20 -4.89
CA TYR A 138 1.10 -8.57 -5.74
C TYR A 138 0.66 -7.16 -6.16
N SER A 139 1.52 -6.18 -5.97
CA SER A 139 1.27 -4.79 -6.35
C SER A 139 2.46 -4.28 -7.17
N GLU A 140 2.18 -3.63 -8.30
CA GLU A 140 3.18 -2.91 -9.08
C GLU A 140 2.84 -1.42 -9.16
N CYS A 141 3.74 -0.55 -8.71
CA CYS A 141 3.40 0.85 -8.55
C CYS A 141 3.23 1.51 -9.92
N GLY A 142 2.10 2.18 -10.15
CA GLY A 142 1.85 2.90 -11.40
C GLY A 142 1.59 2.02 -12.62
N CYS A 143 1.42 0.69 -12.47
CA CYS A 143 1.11 -0.21 -13.58
C CYS A 143 -0.22 -0.93 -13.42
N GLU A 144 -1.01 -0.99 -14.48
CA GLU A 144 -2.27 -1.72 -14.53
C GLU A 144 -2.08 -3.18 -14.97
N PRO A 145 -2.88 -4.12 -14.44
CA PRO A 145 -2.79 -5.52 -14.87
C PRO A 145 -3.33 -5.78 -16.28
N LEU A 146 -4.21 -4.92 -16.79
CA LEU A 146 -4.95 -5.19 -18.03
C LEU A 146 -4.30 -4.57 -19.27
N ALA A 147 -3.66 -3.41 -19.14
CA ALA A 147 -3.03 -2.73 -20.25
C ALA A 147 -1.94 -1.80 -19.73
N ALA A 148 -1.02 -1.41 -20.61
CA ALA A 148 -0.02 -0.40 -20.33
C ALA A 148 -0.15 0.77 -21.32
N LEU A 149 0.22 1.97 -20.88
CA LEU A 149 0.32 3.11 -21.81
C LEU A 149 1.44 2.84 -22.85
N PRO A 150 1.30 3.32 -24.10
CA PRO A 150 2.27 3.05 -25.15
C PRO A 150 3.70 3.53 -24.86
N ASP A 151 3.86 4.57 -24.05
CA ASP A 151 5.14 5.15 -23.64
C ASP A 151 5.71 4.54 -22.33
N GLU A 152 4.96 3.66 -21.66
CA GLU A 152 5.34 3.06 -20.39
C GLU A 152 5.87 1.62 -20.54
N ASP A 153 7.06 1.50 -21.14
CA ASP A 153 7.73 0.20 -21.38
C ASP A 153 8.02 -0.59 -20.09
N HIS A 154 8.10 0.09 -18.95
CA HIS A 154 8.23 -0.59 -17.66
C HIS A 154 6.95 -1.36 -17.32
N CYS A 155 5.76 -0.77 -17.51
CA CYS A 155 4.49 -1.44 -17.24
C CYS A 155 4.19 -2.57 -18.22
N LYS A 156 4.56 -2.44 -19.50
CA LYS A 156 4.43 -3.54 -20.47
C LYS A 156 5.15 -4.81 -20.02
N ARG A 157 6.32 -4.67 -19.39
CA ARG A 157 7.08 -5.81 -18.84
C ARG A 157 6.36 -6.45 -17.65
N HIS A 158 5.70 -5.65 -16.82
CA HIS A 158 4.99 -6.13 -15.63
C HIS A 158 3.64 -6.78 -15.94
N LEU A 159 3.08 -6.60 -17.14
CA LEU A 159 1.91 -7.37 -17.59
C LEU A 159 2.14 -8.89 -17.45
N LEU A 160 3.34 -9.35 -17.84
CA LEU A 160 3.72 -10.76 -17.68
C LEU A 160 3.88 -11.16 -16.20
N ASP A 161 4.35 -10.25 -15.35
CA ASP A 161 4.50 -10.53 -13.91
C ASP A 161 3.14 -10.76 -13.22
N PHE A 162 2.07 -10.07 -13.65
CA PHE A 162 0.73 -10.32 -13.14
C PHE A 162 0.22 -11.72 -13.54
N VAL A 163 0.49 -12.14 -14.78
CA VAL A 163 0.18 -13.51 -15.24
C VAL A 163 0.97 -14.54 -14.43
N ASP A 164 2.28 -14.33 -14.27
CA ASP A 164 3.15 -15.24 -13.51
C ASP A 164 2.76 -15.34 -12.04
N PHE A 165 2.34 -14.22 -11.45
CA PHE A 165 1.81 -14.17 -10.09
C PHE A 165 0.59 -15.09 -9.97
N LEU A 166 -0.42 -14.94 -10.82
CA LEU A 166 -1.63 -15.76 -10.79
C LEU A 166 -1.34 -17.23 -11.10
N LYS A 167 -0.48 -17.50 -12.08
CA LYS A 167 -0.02 -18.85 -12.44
C LYS A 167 0.64 -19.57 -11.28
N SER A 168 1.46 -18.85 -10.51
CA SER A 168 2.09 -19.38 -9.32
C SER A 168 1.11 -19.49 -8.16
N ALA A 169 0.25 -18.49 -7.96
CA ALA A 169 -0.70 -18.43 -6.85
C ALA A 169 -1.82 -19.48 -6.95
N LYS A 170 -2.40 -19.66 -8.14
CA LYS A 170 -3.58 -20.51 -8.41
C LYS A 170 -4.73 -20.29 -7.40
N PRO A 171 -5.25 -19.05 -7.28
CA PRO A 171 -6.29 -18.73 -6.31
C PRO A 171 -7.67 -19.33 -6.69
N ASP A 172 -8.53 -19.51 -5.70
CA ASP A 172 -9.97 -19.74 -5.93
C ASP A 172 -10.63 -18.47 -6.47
N TYR A 173 -10.36 -17.34 -5.82
CA TYR A 173 -10.88 -16.02 -6.18
C TYR A 173 -9.74 -15.03 -6.34
N ALA A 174 -9.82 -14.17 -7.35
CA ALA A 174 -8.87 -13.08 -7.52
C ALA A 174 -9.61 -11.75 -7.53
N PHE A 175 -9.03 -10.74 -6.88
CA PHE A 175 -9.53 -9.37 -6.86
C PHE A 175 -8.47 -8.43 -7.44
N MET A 176 -8.85 -7.70 -8.47
CA MET A 176 -8.02 -6.69 -9.09
C MET A 176 -8.32 -5.33 -8.47
N PHE A 177 -7.37 -4.80 -7.69
CA PHE A 177 -7.45 -3.44 -7.15
C PHE A 177 -6.52 -2.54 -7.94
N THR A 178 -7.09 -1.84 -8.90
CA THR A 178 -6.36 -0.89 -9.71
C THR A 178 -7.19 0.37 -9.96
N ARG A 179 -6.48 1.47 -10.15
CA ARG A 179 -7.05 2.66 -10.78
C ARG A 179 -6.75 2.55 -12.27
N PHE A 180 -7.79 2.63 -13.08
CA PHE A 180 -7.73 2.50 -14.52
C PHE A 180 -7.47 3.87 -15.18
N PHE A 181 -6.21 4.12 -15.55
CA PHE A 181 -5.72 5.24 -16.36
C PHE A 181 -5.33 4.81 -17.78
N ALA A 182 -4.61 3.70 -17.96
CA ALA A 182 -4.23 3.19 -19.28
C ALA A 182 -5.45 2.66 -20.04
N THR A 183 -6.23 1.80 -19.39
CA THR A 183 -7.54 1.33 -19.88
C THR A 183 -8.60 2.42 -19.94
N GLY A 184 -8.35 3.55 -19.27
CA GLY A 184 -9.19 4.75 -19.31
C GLY A 184 -8.83 5.74 -20.40
N SER A 185 -7.78 5.48 -21.19
CA SER A 185 -7.36 6.38 -22.25
C SER A 185 -8.44 6.53 -23.31
N PRO A 186 -8.64 7.75 -23.84
CA PRO A 186 -9.56 7.96 -24.94
C PRO A 186 -9.06 7.22 -26.19
N PHE A 187 -9.98 6.80 -27.04
CA PHE A 187 -9.64 6.19 -28.32
C PHE A 187 -8.77 7.11 -29.18
N GLU A 188 -7.82 6.52 -29.90
CA GLU A 188 -7.03 7.25 -30.88
C GLU A 188 -7.89 7.73 -32.05
N ASN A 189 -7.61 8.95 -32.54
CA ASN A 189 -8.19 9.50 -33.77
C ASN A 189 -9.73 9.59 -33.83
N ASN A 190 -10.41 9.73 -32.68
CA ASN A 190 -11.88 9.74 -32.58
C ASN A 190 -12.56 8.47 -33.14
N ASN A 191 -11.81 7.39 -33.34
CA ASN A 191 -12.40 6.10 -33.68
C ASN A 191 -13.15 5.59 -32.44
N THR A 192 -14.40 5.18 -32.58
CA THR A 192 -15.19 4.63 -31.43
C THR A 192 -15.36 3.12 -31.54
N ASP A 193 -14.68 2.49 -32.50
CA ASP A 193 -14.72 1.05 -32.72
C ASP A 193 -13.78 0.32 -31.74
N LEU A 194 -14.41 -0.22 -30.69
CA LEU A 194 -13.77 -0.99 -29.64
C LEU A 194 -12.99 -2.21 -30.16
N GLU A 195 -13.46 -2.87 -31.22
CA GLU A 195 -12.81 -4.08 -31.75
C GLU A 195 -11.50 -3.76 -32.48
N THR A 196 -11.26 -2.51 -32.82
CA THR A 196 -10.01 -2.06 -33.43
C THR A 196 -9.02 -1.50 -32.42
N ASP A 197 -9.50 -1.09 -31.25
CA ASP A 197 -8.71 -0.44 -30.21
C ASP A 197 -7.62 -1.36 -29.63
N SER A 198 -6.39 -0.84 -29.57
CA SER A 198 -5.22 -1.59 -29.11
C SER A 198 -5.27 -1.86 -27.61
N THR A 199 -5.73 -0.89 -26.82
CA THR A 199 -5.88 -1.01 -25.37
C THR A 199 -6.89 -2.09 -25.02
N TYR A 200 -8.07 -2.08 -25.65
CA TYR A 200 -9.10 -3.10 -25.46
C TYR A 200 -8.60 -4.50 -25.80
N LYS A 201 -7.87 -4.66 -26.91
CA LYS A 201 -7.25 -5.95 -27.28
C LYS A 201 -6.27 -6.44 -26.22
N GLU A 202 -5.44 -5.53 -25.68
CA GLU A 202 -4.51 -5.88 -24.61
C GLU A 202 -5.24 -6.30 -23.34
N MET A 203 -6.30 -5.57 -22.95
CA MET A 203 -7.16 -5.92 -21.82
C MET A 203 -7.75 -7.32 -21.95
N MET A 204 -8.33 -7.63 -23.12
CA MET A 204 -8.92 -8.93 -23.38
C MET A 204 -7.86 -10.04 -23.37
N ASN A 205 -6.70 -9.81 -23.99
CA ASN A 205 -5.57 -10.74 -23.96
C ASN A 205 -5.04 -10.99 -22.53
N GLN A 206 -5.02 -9.98 -21.65
CA GLN A 206 -4.64 -10.17 -20.24
C GLN A 206 -5.70 -10.99 -19.48
N ILE A 207 -6.98 -10.70 -19.67
CA ILE A 207 -8.08 -11.48 -19.05
C ILE A 207 -8.00 -12.95 -19.47
N GLU A 208 -7.77 -13.23 -20.75
CA GLU A 208 -7.58 -14.59 -21.27
C GLU A 208 -6.39 -15.30 -20.64
N GLN A 209 -5.29 -14.59 -20.37
CA GLN A 209 -4.11 -15.15 -19.70
C GLN A 209 -4.32 -15.38 -18.20
N PHE A 210 -5.13 -14.56 -17.52
CA PHE A 210 -5.42 -14.70 -16.10
C PHE A 210 -6.37 -15.87 -15.80
N THR A 211 -7.43 -15.98 -16.60
CA THR A 211 -8.59 -16.86 -16.33
C THR A 211 -8.20 -18.33 -16.08
N PRO A 212 -7.27 -18.96 -16.83
CA PRO A 212 -6.87 -20.36 -16.62
C PRO A 212 -6.29 -20.65 -15.23
N TYR A 213 -5.78 -19.64 -14.53
CA TYR A 213 -5.14 -19.80 -13.23
C TYR A 213 -6.07 -19.46 -12.06
N ILE A 214 -7.26 -18.94 -12.33
CA ILE A 214 -8.26 -18.56 -11.32
C ILE A 214 -9.37 -19.60 -11.35
N LYS A 215 -9.56 -20.34 -10.24
CA LYS A 215 -10.45 -21.51 -10.24
C LYS A 215 -11.95 -21.16 -10.27
N LYS A 216 -12.36 -20.02 -9.70
CA LYS A 216 -13.78 -19.66 -9.61
C LYS A 216 -14.11 -18.34 -10.28
N LYS A 217 -13.54 -17.22 -9.82
CA LYS A 217 -13.93 -15.90 -10.34
C LYS A 217 -12.85 -14.84 -10.15
N LEU A 218 -12.72 -14.00 -11.18
CA LEU A 218 -12.01 -12.72 -11.13
C LEU A 218 -13.02 -11.60 -10.83
N TYR A 219 -12.72 -10.78 -9.83
CA TYR A 219 -13.44 -9.54 -9.52
C TYR A 219 -12.55 -8.36 -9.89
N ILE A 220 -13.11 -7.41 -10.63
CA ILE A 220 -12.43 -6.20 -11.03
C ILE A 220 -13.10 -5.04 -10.29
N LEU A 221 -12.37 -4.35 -9.41
CA LEU A 221 -12.89 -3.21 -8.68
C LEU A 221 -12.58 -1.92 -9.44
N ASP A 222 -13.61 -1.27 -9.95
CA ASP A 222 -13.58 0.09 -10.48
C ASP A 222 -14.39 1.01 -9.56
N ALA A 223 -13.84 1.28 -8.37
CA ALA A 223 -14.58 1.92 -7.28
C ALA A 223 -14.31 3.43 -7.14
N PHE A 224 -13.45 4.02 -7.98
CA PHE A 224 -12.99 5.39 -7.77
C PHE A 224 -13.51 6.35 -8.84
N PRO A 225 -14.29 7.38 -8.44
CA PRO A 225 -14.78 8.38 -9.38
C PRO A 225 -13.60 9.10 -10.03
N ARG A 226 -13.67 9.26 -11.35
CA ARG A 226 -12.69 10.01 -12.12
C ARG A 226 -13.15 11.46 -12.19
N THR A 227 -12.27 12.40 -11.86
CA THR A 227 -12.49 13.80 -12.17
C THR A 227 -12.36 13.95 -13.69
N ASN A 228 -13.32 14.60 -14.35
CA ASN A 228 -13.18 15.00 -15.74
C ASN A 228 -12.00 15.98 -15.82
N SER A 229 -10.84 15.51 -16.27
CA SER A 229 -9.67 16.33 -16.58
C SER A 229 -9.42 16.27 -18.08
#